data_AF-A0A7H4PE38-F1
#
_entry.id   AF-A0A7H4PE38-F1
#
_cell.length_a   1.000
_cell.length_b   1.000
_cell.length_c   1.000
_cell.angle_alpha   90.00
_cell.angle_beta   90.00
_cell.angle_gamma   90.00
#
_symmetry.space_group_name_H-M   'P 1'
#
loop_
_entity.id
_entity.type
_entity.pdbx_description
1 polymer ?
#
loop_
_entity_poly.entity_id
_entity_poly.type
_entity_poly.pdbx_seq_one_letter_code
_entity_poly.pdbx_strand_id
1 'polypeptide(L)' 'MSKTHLTEQKFSDFALHPAVIEALEKKGFHNCTPIQALALPLTLEGRDVAGQAQNRYR' A
#
# COMPACT_ATOMS: atom_id res chain seq x y z
N MET A 1 -8.77 2.05 -19.54
CA MET A 1 -9.11 2.43 -18.15
C MET A 1 -7.80 2.67 -17.39
N SER A 2 -7.33 3.92 -17.33
CA SER A 2 -5.97 4.25 -16.88
C SER A 2 -5.81 4.06 -15.36
N LYS A 3 -4.89 3.19 -14.94
CA LYS A 3 -4.50 2.96 -13.53
C LYS A 3 -3.63 4.13 -13.02
N THR A 4 -4.10 5.36 -13.09
CA THR A 4 -3.24 6.55 -12.90
C THR A 4 -2.77 6.77 -11.45
N HIS A 5 -3.07 5.86 -10.52
CA HIS A 5 -3.01 6.11 -9.07
C HIS A 5 -2.49 4.94 -8.25
N LEU A 6 -2.16 3.83 -8.91
CA LEU A 6 -1.48 2.70 -8.30
C LEU A 6 -0.04 2.72 -8.80
N THR A 7 0.90 2.34 -7.95
CA THR A 7 2.28 2.08 -8.33
C THR A 7 2.39 0.69 -8.93
N GLU A 8 3.57 0.34 -9.46
CA GLU A 8 3.90 -1.04 -9.81
C GLU A 8 4.33 -1.88 -8.60
N GLN A 9 4.62 -1.21 -7.46
CA GLN A 9 4.98 -1.89 -6.21
C GLN A 9 3.76 -2.60 -5.61
N LYS A 10 3.93 -3.89 -5.30
CA LYS A 10 2.89 -4.75 -4.75
C LYS A 10 2.96 -4.81 -3.24
N PHE A 11 1.83 -5.11 -2.61
CA PHE A 11 1.82 -5.41 -1.18
C PHE A 11 2.64 -6.66 -0.84
N SER A 12 2.70 -7.64 -1.75
CA SER A 12 3.48 -8.86 -1.59
C SER A 12 5.00 -8.65 -1.60
N ASP A 13 5.47 -7.47 -2.02
CA ASP A 13 6.90 -7.14 -2.07
C ASP A 13 7.43 -6.73 -0.68
N PHE A 14 6.54 -6.53 0.29
CA PHE A 14 6.87 -6.16 1.67
C PHE A 14 6.79 -7.36 2.61
N ALA A 15 7.52 -7.27 3.74
CA ALA A 15 7.48 -8.25 4.83
C ALA A 15 6.20 -8.11 5.69
N LEU A 16 5.02 -8.20 5.06
CA LEU A 16 3.73 -8.20 5.74
C LEU A 16 3.37 -9.62 6.22
N HIS A 17 2.62 -9.68 7.31
CA HIS A 17 2.13 -10.96 7.82
C HIS A 17 1.25 -11.66 6.76
N PRO A 18 1.38 -13.00 6.55
CA PRO A 18 0.65 -13.70 5.48
C PRO A 18 -0.86 -13.48 5.48
N ALA A 19 -1.48 -13.41 6.67
CA ALA A 19 -2.91 -13.13 6.81
C ALA A 19 -3.32 -11.74 6.25
N VAL A 20 -2.43 -10.74 6.30
CA VAL A 20 -2.67 -9.41 5.73
C VAL A 20 -2.63 -9.49 4.20
N ILE A 21 -1.65 -10.19 3.64
CA ILE A 21 -1.56 -10.42 2.19
C ILE A 21 -2.81 -11.14 1.68
N GLU A 22 -3.24 -12.20 2.36
CA GLU A 22 -4.46 -12.94 1.99
C GLU A 22 -5.70 -12.03 2.01
N ALA A 23 -5.83 -11.17 3.02
CA ALA A 23 -6.94 -10.23 3.12
C ALA A 23 -6.93 -9.18 2.00
N LEU A 24 -5.75 -8.67 1.64
CA LEU A 24 -5.56 -7.72 0.54
C LEU A 24 -5.93 -8.34 -0.80
N GLU A 25 -5.47 -9.57 -1.07
CA GLU A 25 -5.82 -10.34 -2.26
C GLU A 25 -7.32 -10.60 -2.37
N LYS A 26 -7.98 -11.02 -1.29
CA LYS A 26 -9.45 -11.20 -1.25
C LYS A 26 -10.22 -9.91 -1.53
N LYS A 27 -9.64 -8.76 -1.24
CA LYS A 27 -10.22 -7.44 -1.52
C LYS A 27 -9.84 -6.88 -2.89
N GLY A 28 -8.99 -7.58 -3.66
CA GLY A 28 -8.49 -7.13 -4.96
C GLY A 28 -7.44 -6.02 -4.89
N PHE A 29 -6.77 -5.87 -3.75
CA PHE A 29 -5.68 -4.90 -3.56
C PHE A 29 -4.33 -5.56 -3.81
N HIS A 30 -3.83 -5.42 -5.04
CA HIS A 30 -2.54 -6.01 -5.42
C HIS A 30 -1.39 -5.00 -5.34
N ASN A 31 -1.62 -3.81 -5.88
CA ASN A 31 -0.62 -2.74 -5.98
C ASN A 31 -0.91 -1.64 -4.96
N CYS A 32 0.16 -1.04 -4.44
CA CYS A 32 0.06 0.09 -3.53
C CYS A 32 -0.38 1.37 -4.25
N THR A 33 -1.01 2.28 -3.50
CA THR A 33 -1.04 3.70 -3.89
C THR A 33 0.32 4.36 -3.61
N PRO A 34 0.65 5.50 -4.24
CA PRO A 34 1.91 6.19 -4.00
C PRO A 34 2.20 6.46 -2.51
N ILE A 35 1.20 6.89 -1.73
CA ILE A 35 1.41 7.14 -0.30
C ILE A 35 1.69 5.85 0.48
N GLN A 36 1.06 4.74 0.12
CA GLN A 36 1.30 3.44 0.76
C GLN A 36 2.70 2.90 0.42
N ALA A 37 3.12 3.01 -0.85
CA ALA A 37 4.45 2.60 -1.28
C ALA A 37 5.56 3.37 -0.54
N LEU A 38 5.33 4.66 -0.24
CA LEU A 38 6.26 5.49 0.53
C LEU A 38 6.22 5.21 2.04
N ALA A 39 5.03 4.98 2.61
CA ALA A 39 4.86 4.85 4.06
C ALA A 39 5.20 3.44 4.58
N LEU A 40 4.86 2.38 3.84
CA LEU A 40 4.99 1.00 4.31
C LEU A 40 6.43 0.63 4.73
N PRO A 41 7.49 0.91 3.95
CA PRO A 41 8.86 0.60 4.37
C PRO A 41 9.19 1.22 5.74
N LEU A 42 8.86 2.49 5.93
CA LEU A 42 9.16 3.23 7.15
C LEU A 42 8.41 2.67 8.36
N THR A 43 7.12 2.38 8.20
CA THR A 43 6.30 1.81 9.28
C THR A 43 6.72 0.38 9.63
N LEU A 44 7.15 -0.43 8.66
CA LEU A 44 7.62 -1.79 8.90
C LEU A 44 8.96 -1.83 9.62
N GLU A 45 9.79 -0.79 9.46
CA GLU A 45 11.00 -0.55 10.26
C GLU A 45 10.69 -0.07 11.70
N GLY A 46 9.42 0.10 12.06
CA GLY A 46 9.00 0.57 13.39
C GLY A 46 9.18 2.07 13.60
N ARG A 47 9.25 2.86 12.51
CA ARG A 47 9.40 4.31 12.58
C ARG A 47 8.04 5.01 12.64
N ASP A 48 8.00 6.12 13.36
CA ASP A 48 6.86 7.04 13.31
C ASP A 48 6.80 7.73 11.94
N VAL A 49 5.59 7.84 11.39
CA VAL A 49 5.36 8.40 10.05
C VAL A 49 4.19 9.39 10.08
N ALA A 50 4.43 10.61 9.60
CA ALA A 50 3.39 11.55 9.22
C ALA A 50 3.20 11.50 7.70
N GLY A 51 2.03 10.99 7.26
CA GLY A 51 1.69 10.87 5.84
C GLY A 51 0.65 11.90 5.42
N GLN A 52 0.86 12.53 4.25
CA GLN A 52 -0.13 13.39 3.60
C GLN A 52 -0.50 12.81 2.24
N ALA A 53 -1.78 12.60 2.01
CA ALA A 53 -2.30 12.15 0.72
C ALA A 53 -3.56 12.92 0.35
N GLN A 54 -3.81 13.06 -0.94
CA GLN A 54 -5.06 13.62 -1.43
C GLN A 54 -6.17 12.59 -1.27
N ASN A 55 -7.20 12.92 -0.47
CA ASN A 55 -8.39 12.08 -0.38
C ASN A 55 -9.12 12.07 -1.73
N ARG A 56 -9.41 10.85 -2.20
CA ARG A 56 -10.32 10.62 -3.31
C ARG A 56 -11.72 10.43 -2.74
N TYR A 57 -12.54 11.48 -2.80
CA TYR A 57 -13.97 11.27 -2.84
C TYR A 57 -14.32 10.88 -4.28
N ARG A 58 -14.73 9.63 -4.46
CA ARG A 58 -15.57 9.21 -5.58
C ARG A 58 -16.93 8.88 -5.02
#